data_AF-A0A8H5XJ25-F1
#
_entry.id   AF-A0A8H5XJ25-F1
#
_cell.length_a   1.000
_cell.length_b   1.000
_cell.length_c   1.000
_cell.angle_alpha   90.00
_cell.angle_beta   90.00
_cell.angle_gamma   90.00
#
_symmetry.space_group_name_H-M   'P 1'
#
loop_
_entity.id
_entity.type
_entity.pdbx_description
1 polymer ?
#
loop_
_entity_poly.entity_id
_entity_poly.type
_entity_poly.pdbx_seq_one_letter_code
_entity_poly.pdbx_strand_id
1 'polypeptide(L)'
;MSESIIREPELAEINPEWEAFEKQFPIPPLLGSPQQLRQLKFPKANSPPVGFSIRDVEVPGYQGATNQLRLYTPDDSSEPLPIVIYVHGGGWTIGNLDSEDKVFDNIDSLGGASDKIIIGGLSAGGNIAAVLAQRAPSVANITFRGQILRVPLVVHTDALPREFDFSSYTENATAPILPAAAVTQCLGYYGPPPEDIRISPLLAKDFSGLSPAYIQVAGADPLRDDGFAYTERLREAGIPSAVKSDEDLTDAIKWLLEIES
;
A
#
# COMPACT_ATOMS: atom_id res chain seq x y z
N MET A 1 7.23 25.54 6.02
CA MET A 1 5.94 25.36 6.71
C MET A 1 5.32 24.14 6.08
N SER A 2 5.20 23.02 6.80
CA SER A 2 4.50 21.84 6.27
C SER A 2 3.04 22.22 6.06
N GLU A 3 2.51 22.04 4.85
CA GLU A 3 1.08 22.13 4.64
C GLU A 3 0.40 21.13 5.58
N SER A 4 -0.52 21.61 6.41
CA SER A 4 -1.35 20.76 7.27
C SER A 4 -2.12 19.78 6.39
N ILE A 5 -2.14 18.50 6.78
CA ILE A 5 -2.99 17.51 6.11
C ILE A 5 -4.45 17.94 6.29
N ILE A 6 -5.12 18.31 5.20
CA ILE A 6 -6.53 18.69 5.24
C ILE A 6 -7.36 17.42 5.33
N ARG A 7 -8.04 17.23 6.47
CA ARG A 7 -9.07 16.20 6.65
C ARG A 7 -10.40 16.80 6.18
N GLU A 8 -10.71 16.64 4.89
CA GLU A 8 -11.99 17.11 4.35
C GLU A 8 -13.17 16.34 4.98
N PRO A 9 -14.21 17.01 5.49
CA PRO A 9 -15.35 16.34 6.14
C PRO A 9 -16.06 15.34 5.23
N GLU A 10 -16.07 15.62 3.92
CA GLU A 10 -16.77 14.82 2.90
C GLU A 10 -15.97 13.59 2.46
N LEU A 11 -14.72 13.42 2.89
CA LEU A 11 -13.90 12.24 2.50
C LEU A 11 -14.59 10.92 2.87
N ALA A 12 -15.29 10.87 4.01
CA ALA A 12 -16.00 9.66 4.43
C ALA A 12 -17.33 9.43 3.69
N GLU A 13 -17.80 10.37 2.86
CA GLU A 13 -19.02 10.19 2.09
C GLU A 13 -18.80 9.17 0.97
N ILE A 14 -19.69 8.18 0.91
CA ILE A 14 -19.64 7.14 -0.11
C ILE A 14 -20.02 7.75 -1.46
N ASN A 15 -19.15 7.60 -2.46
CA ASN A 15 -19.40 8.06 -3.81
C ASN A 15 -20.63 7.33 -4.42
N PRO A 16 -21.60 8.02 -5.04
CA PRO A 16 -22.73 7.38 -5.72
C PRO A 16 -22.36 6.29 -6.75
N GLU A 17 -21.19 6.40 -7.39
CA GLU A 17 -20.67 5.36 -8.29
C GLU A 17 -20.35 4.06 -7.55
N TRP A 18 -19.82 4.16 -6.32
CA TRP A 18 -19.61 3.01 -5.44
C TRP A 18 -20.94 2.35 -5.09
N GLU A 19 -21.95 3.14 -4.69
CA GLU A 19 -23.26 2.58 -4.35
C GLU A 19 -23.91 1.85 -5.54
N ALA A 20 -23.75 2.41 -6.75
CA ALA A 20 -24.25 1.78 -7.96
C ALA A 20 -23.52 0.47 -8.27
N PHE A 21 -22.19 0.46 -8.11
CA PHE A 21 -21.36 -0.73 -8.28
C PHE A 21 -21.71 -1.82 -7.26
N GLU A 22 -21.80 -1.49 -5.97
CA GLU A 22 -22.11 -2.44 -4.90
C GLU A 22 -23.51 -3.07 -5.05
N LYS A 23 -24.50 -2.29 -5.52
CA LYS A 23 -25.83 -2.81 -5.86
C LYS A 23 -25.78 -3.86 -6.98
N GLN A 24 -24.87 -3.71 -7.92
CA GLN A 24 -24.70 -4.64 -9.04
C GLN A 24 -23.81 -5.83 -8.69
N PHE A 25 -22.80 -5.61 -7.84
CA PHE A 25 -21.78 -6.57 -7.45
C PHE A 25 -21.59 -6.53 -5.93
N PRO A 26 -22.47 -7.19 -5.16
CA PRO A 26 -22.35 -7.19 -3.70
C PRO A 26 -21.08 -7.94 -3.28
N ILE A 27 -20.16 -7.24 -2.64
CA ILE A 27 -18.92 -7.82 -2.11
C ILE A 27 -19.13 -8.08 -0.62
N PRO A 28 -19.01 -9.33 -0.15
CA PRO A 28 -19.16 -9.62 1.27
C PRO A 28 -18.03 -8.94 2.06
N PRO A 29 -18.29 -8.53 3.32
CA PRO A 29 -17.23 -8.03 4.18
C PRO A 29 -16.16 -9.11 4.38
N LEU A 30 -14.90 -8.68 4.55
CA LEU A 30 -13.74 -9.55 4.76
C LEU A 30 -13.70 -10.14 6.18
N LEU A 31 -14.77 -10.82 6.58
CA LEU A 31 -14.95 -11.47 7.87
C LEU A 31 -15.09 -12.98 7.69
N GLY A 32 -14.49 -13.75 8.60
CA GLY A 32 -14.47 -15.21 8.54
C GLY A 32 -13.06 -15.78 8.56
N SER A 33 -12.96 -17.11 8.64
CA SER A 33 -11.67 -17.79 8.79
C SER A 33 -10.76 -17.57 7.58
N PRO A 34 -9.42 -17.71 7.74
CA PRO A 34 -8.48 -17.64 6.62
C PRO A 34 -8.85 -18.54 5.45
N GLN A 35 -9.35 -19.75 5.73
CA GLN A 35 -9.79 -20.69 4.69
C GLN A 35 -11.01 -20.19 3.93
N GLN A 36 -11.98 -19.57 4.61
CA GLN A 36 -13.17 -18.99 3.97
C GLN A 36 -12.79 -17.79 3.12
N LEU A 37 -11.97 -16.88 3.66
CA LEU A 37 -11.55 -15.67 2.96
C LEU A 37 -10.75 -15.98 1.69
N ARG A 38 -9.86 -16.98 1.72
CA ARG A 38 -9.10 -17.42 0.54
C ARG A 38 -9.96 -18.04 -0.58
N GLN A 39 -11.20 -18.43 -0.27
CA GLN A 39 -12.14 -18.96 -1.24
C GLN A 39 -13.06 -17.88 -1.83
N LEU A 40 -13.01 -16.65 -1.30
CA LEU A 40 -13.76 -15.53 -1.86
C LEU A 40 -13.29 -15.26 -3.28
N LYS A 41 -14.25 -15.07 -4.17
CA LYS A 41 -14.00 -14.70 -5.56
C LYS A 41 -14.27 -13.21 -5.69
N PHE A 42 -13.21 -12.44 -5.89
CA PHE A 42 -13.34 -11.05 -6.29
C PHE A 42 -13.60 -10.98 -7.81
N PRO A 43 -14.34 -9.97 -8.28
CA PRO A 43 -14.43 -9.68 -9.70
C PRO A 43 -13.02 -9.58 -10.27
N LYS A 44 -12.66 -10.51 -11.17
CA LYS A 44 -11.34 -10.48 -11.81
C LYS A 44 -11.32 -9.36 -12.85
N ALA A 45 -10.21 -8.62 -12.87
CA ALA A 45 -9.78 -7.96 -14.07
C ALA A 45 -9.60 -9.02 -15.17
N ASN A 46 -10.37 -8.94 -16.26
CA ASN A 46 -10.44 -10.00 -17.25
C ASN A 46 -9.25 -10.06 -18.23
N SER A 47 -8.17 -9.32 -18.02
CA SER A 47 -6.95 -9.45 -18.83
C SER A 47 -5.73 -8.92 -18.10
N PRO A 48 -4.54 -9.51 -18.33
CA PRO A 48 -3.28 -8.87 -17.96
C PRO A 48 -3.15 -7.48 -18.59
N PRO A 49 -2.33 -6.58 -18.02
CA PRO A 49 -2.06 -5.26 -18.59
C PRO A 49 -1.57 -5.41 -20.04
N VAL A 50 -2.12 -4.61 -20.95
CA VAL A 50 -1.72 -4.57 -22.37
C VAL A 50 -0.39 -3.84 -22.49
N GLY A 51 0.48 -4.28 -23.41
CA GLY A 51 1.79 -3.66 -23.65
C GLY A 51 2.91 -4.20 -22.76
N PHE A 52 2.69 -5.34 -22.10
CA PHE A 52 3.67 -5.99 -21.25
C PHE A 52 3.92 -7.45 -21.64
N SER A 53 5.20 -7.80 -21.66
CA SER A 53 5.68 -9.16 -21.53
C SER A 53 5.64 -9.57 -20.06
N ILE A 54 4.84 -10.59 -19.74
CA ILE A 54 4.59 -11.06 -18.37
C ILE A 54 5.18 -12.45 -18.16
N ARG A 55 5.95 -12.63 -17.10
CA ARG A 55 6.47 -13.95 -16.70
C ARG A 55 6.58 -14.10 -15.20
N ASP A 56 6.29 -15.30 -14.73
CA ASP A 56 6.48 -15.68 -13.32
C ASP A 56 7.90 -16.23 -13.13
N VAL A 57 8.53 -15.89 -12.01
CA VAL A 57 9.84 -16.37 -11.60
C VAL A 57 9.85 -16.75 -10.13
N GLU A 58 10.69 -17.71 -9.79
CA GLU A 58 10.98 -18.07 -8.42
C GLU A 58 12.31 -17.46 -7.99
N VAL A 59 12.36 -16.87 -6.79
CA VAL A 59 13.60 -16.35 -6.21
C VAL A 59 13.82 -16.91 -4.80
N PRO A 60 15.08 -17.09 -4.36
CA PRO A 60 15.37 -17.49 -3.00
C PRO A 60 14.77 -16.53 -1.97
N GLY A 61 14.10 -17.10 -0.97
CA GLY A 61 13.53 -16.39 0.16
C GLY A 61 14.32 -16.60 1.45
N TYR A 62 13.77 -16.09 2.55
CA TYR A 62 14.38 -16.22 3.87
C TYR A 62 14.37 -17.67 4.36
N GLN A 63 15.45 -18.12 5.00
CA GLN A 63 15.59 -19.46 5.58
C GLN A 63 15.27 -20.62 4.63
N GLY A 64 15.64 -20.49 3.35
CA GLY A 64 15.44 -21.55 2.35
C GLY A 64 14.00 -21.64 1.81
N ALA A 65 13.14 -20.68 2.16
CA ALA A 65 11.87 -20.50 1.47
C ALA A 65 12.09 -20.04 0.02
N THR A 66 11.02 -20.10 -0.79
CA THR A 66 10.99 -19.59 -2.17
C THR A 66 9.92 -18.51 -2.25
N ASN A 67 10.24 -17.39 -2.89
CA ASN A 67 9.28 -16.34 -3.21
C ASN A 67 8.92 -16.39 -4.69
N GLN A 68 7.64 -16.25 -5.01
CA GLN A 68 7.17 -16.08 -6.38
C GLN A 68 7.06 -14.60 -6.71
N LEU A 69 7.58 -14.22 -7.87
CA LEU A 69 7.43 -12.88 -8.43
C LEU A 69 6.79 -12.99 -9.81
N ARG A 70 5.92 -12.03 -10.14
CA ARG A 70 5.49 -11.78 -11.51
C ARG A 70 6.22 -10.55 -12.03
N LEU A 71 6.91 -10.71 -13.15
CA LEU A 71 7.65 -9.64 -13.81
C LEU A 71 6.82 -9.12 -14.98
N TYR A 72 6.55 -7.83 -14.96
CA TYR A 72 5.94 -7.09 -16.06
C TYR A 72 7.04 -6.27 -16.72
N THR A 73 7.32 -6.53 -18.00
CA THR A 73 8.30 -5.77 -18.78
C THR A 73 7.58 -5.11 -19.94
N PRO A 74 7.58 -3.76 -20.07
CA PRO A 74 7.00 -3.10 -21.23
C PRO A 74 7.57 -3.64 -22.54
N ASP A 75 6.71 -3.90 -23.52
CA ASP A 75 7.10 -4.48 -24.81
C ASP A 75 7.95 -3.50 -25.64
N ASP A 76 7.65 -2.19 -25.56
CA ASP A 76 8.30 -1.12 -26.32
C ASP A 76 8.91 -0.07 -25.37
N SER A 77 10.09 -0.34 -24.80
CA SER A 77 10.88 0.68 -24.09
C SER A 77 12.16 1.01 -24.84
N SER A 78 12.27 2.26 -25.31
CA SER A 78 13.51 2.79 -25.91
C SER A 78 14.48 3.37 -24.88
N GLU A 79 14.03 3.58 -23.65
CA GLU A 79 14.79 4.20 -22.56
C GLU A 79 14.91 3.24 -21.35
N PRO A 80 15.88 3.45 -20.45
CA PRO A 80 15.88 2.78 -19.15
C PRO A 80 14.60 3.11 -18.37
N LEU A 81 14.08 2.15 -17.60
CA LEU A 81 12.87 2.31 -16.81
C LEU A 81 13.18 2.14 -15.32
N PRO A 82 12.52 2.86 -14.40
CA PRO A 82 12.62 2.56 -12.98
C PRO A 82 12.08 1.15 -12.70
N ILE A 83 12.57 0.53 -11.63
CA ILE A 83 12.06 -0.75 -11.16
C ILE A 83 11.01 -0.47 -10.07
N VAL A 84 9.79 -0.95 -10.25
CA VAL A 84 8.76 -0.93 -9.20
C VAL A 84 8.60 -2.32 -8.61
N ILE A 85 8.86 -2.43 -7.31
CA ILE A 85 8.55 -3.62 -6.52
C ILE A 85 7.21 -3.37 -5.85
N TYR A 86 6.21 -4.19 -6.12
CA TYR A 86 4.87 -4.04 -5.56
C TYR A 86 4.47 -5.25 -4.72
N VAL A 87 3.88 -5.00 -3.55
CA VAL A 87 3.42 -6.03 -2.62
C VAL A 87 1.90 -5.97 -2.51
N HIS A 88 1.24 -7.10 -2.76
CA HIS A 88 -0.22 -7.19 -2.75
C HIS A 88 -0.82 -6.98 -1.36
N GLY A 89 -2.10 -6.59 -1.32
CA GLY A 89 -2.86 -6.46 -0.08
C GLY A 89 -3.40 -7.80 0.45
N GLY A 90 -4.42 -7.72 1.31
CA GLY A 90 -5.12 -8.92 1.80
C GLY A 90 -4.82 -9.32 3.24
N GLY A 91 -4.42 -8.37 4.10
CA GLY A 91 -4.31 -8.59 5.55
C GLY A 91 -3.39 -9.76 5.91
N TRP A 92 -2.30 -9.94 5.16
CA TRP A 92 -1.34 -11.06 5.27
C TRP A 92 -1.96 -12.46 5.17
N THR A 93 -3.22 -12.56 4.75
CA THR A 93 -4.02 -13.77 4.80
C THR A 93 -4.51 -14.20 3.42
N ILE A 94 -4.93 -13.25 2.60
CA ILE A 94 -5.39 -13.42 1.21
C ILE A 94 -4.50 -12.62 0.25
N GLY A 95 -4.84 -12.64 -1.04
CA GLY A 95 -4.05 -12.00 -2.11
C GLY A 95 -3.03 -12.95 -2.73
N ASN A 96 -2.71 -12.69 -4.00
CA ASN A 96 -1.72 -13.41 -4.80
C ASN A 96 -1.32 -12.55 -6.01
N LEU A 97 -0.45 -13.07 -6.87
CA LEU A 97 0.04 -12.38 -8.07
C LEU A 97 -1.08 -11.97 -9.04
N ASP A 98 -2.19 -12.71 -9.10
CA ASP A 98 -3.33 -12.39 -9.98
C ASP A 98 -4.27 -11.32 -9.38
N SER A 99 -4.08 -10.95 -8.11
CA SER A 99 -5.01 -10.05 -7.41
C SER A 99 -4.79 -8.58 -7.76
N GLU A 100 -3.62 -8.23 -8.28
CA GLU A 100 -3.15 -6.84 -8.46
C GLU A 100 -2.70 -6.53 -9.90
N ASP A 101 -2.96 -7.40 -10.89
CA ASP A 101 -2.43 -7.25 -12.27
C ASP A 101 -2.72 -5.86 -12.88
N LYS A 102 -3.88 -5.25 -12.58
CA LYS A 102 -4.29 -3.93 -13.09
C LYS A 102 -3.53 -2.74 -12.51
N VAL A 103 -2.84 -2.92 -11.38
CA VAL A 103 -2.04 -1.86 -10.77
C VAL A 103 -0.97 -1.36 -11.76
N PHE A 104 -0.57 -2.19 -12.71
CA PHE A 104 0.44 -1.88 -13.72
C PHE A 104 -0.15 -1.42 -15.07
N ASP A 105 -1.46 -1.15 -15.17
CA ASP A 105 -2.01 -0.55 -16.38
C ASP A 105 -1.37 0.83 -16.62
N ASN A 106 -0.90 1.11 -17.85
CA ASN A 106 -0.29 2.38 -18.28
C ASN A 106 1.11 2.72 -17.71
N ILE A 107 1.76 1.79 -16.98
CA ILE A 107 3.11 2.01 -16.40
C ILE A 107 4.23 2.03 -17.46
N ASP A 108 3.94 1.59 -18.69
CA ASP A 108 4.83 1.57 -19.87
C ASP A 108 5.17 2.99 -20.36
N SER A 109 4.32 3.97 -20.03
CA SER A 109 4.51 5.38 -20.38
C SER A 109 5.59 6.11 -19.54
N LEU A 110 6.22 5.43 -18.57
CA LEU A 110 7.13 6.04 -17.61
C LEU A 110 8.60 5.95 -18.07
N GLY A 111 9.19 7.05 -18.54
CA GLY A 111 10.65 7.12 -18.72
C GLY A 111 11.42 7.14 -17.39
N GLY A 112 12.68 6.69 -17.36
CA GLY A 112 13.51 6.82 -16.16
C GLY A 112 14.93 6.24 -16.24
N ALA A 113 15.47 5.86 -15.09
CA ALA A 113 16.80 5.25 -14.96
C ALA A 113 16.67 3.93 -14.22
N SER A 114 17.29 2.87 -14.73
CA SER A 114 17.17 1.49 -14.20
C SER A 114 17.82 1.27 -12.85
N ASP A 115 18.54 2.27 -12.33
CA ASP A 115 19.11 2.30 -10.99
C ASP A 115 18.14 2.84 -9.93
N LYS A 116 16.95 3.33 -10.33
CA LYS A 116 15.93 3.83 -9.41
C LYS A 116 14.91 2.75 -9.09
N ILE A 117 14.89 2.30 -7.83
CA ILE A 117 13.94 1.31 -7.32
C ILE A 117 12.85 2.01 -6.50
N ILE A 118 11.59 1.83 -6.84
CA ILE A 118 10.44 2.28 -6.06
C ILE A 118 9.80 1.05 -5.41
N ILE A 119 9.46 1.16 -4.13
CA ILE A 119 8.71 0.12 -3.41
C ILE A 119 7.26 0.57 -3.25
N GLY A 120 6.30 -0.34 -3.36
CA GLY A 120 4.91 0.01 -3.09
C GLY A 120 4.06 -1.17 -2.69
N GLY A 121 2.82 -0.88 -2.28
CA GLY A 121 1.86 -1.92 -1.99
C GLY A 121 0.52 -1.39 -1.48
N LEU A 122 -0.44 -2.30 -1.44
CA LEU A 122 -1.82 -2.07 -0.99
C LEU A 122 -2.04 -2.60 0.42
N SER A 123 -2.64 -1.84 1.32
CA SER A 123 -3.05 -2.29 2.65
C SER A 123 -1.91 -2.97 3.43
N ALA A 124 -2.01 -4.27 3.73
CA ALA A 124 -0.93 -5.07 4.32
C ALA A 124 0.34 -5.11 3.45
N GLY A 125 0.23 -5.00 2.14
CA GLY A 125 1.37 -4.82 1.23
C GLY A 125 1.98 -3.42 1.35
N GLY A 126 1.16 -2.39 1.60
CA GLY A 126 1.61 -1.05 1.95
C GLY A 126 2.38 -1.04 3.28
N ASN A 127 1.92 -1.81 4.27
CA ASN A 127 2.67 -2.05 5.50
C ASN A 127 4.07 -2.63 5.22
N ILE A 128 4.14 -3.71 4.43
CA ILE A 128 5.41 -4.34 4.05
C ILE A 128 6.32 -3.35 3.30
N ALA A 129 5.76 -2.56 2.39
CA ALA A 129 6.50 -1.54 1.64
C ALA A 129 7.12 -0.48 2.58
N ALA A 130 6.35 0.04 3.54
CA ALA A 130 6.84 0.98 4.55
C ALA A 130 7.95 0.37 5.42
N VAL A 131 7.76 -0.86 5.88
CA VAL A 131 8.75 -1.59 6.69
C VAL A 131 10.05 -1.85 5.90
N LEU A 132 9.94 -2.19 4.62
CA LEU A 132 11.10 -2.36 3.74
C LEU A 132 11.81 -1.03 3.53
N ALA A 133 11.09 0.08 3.30
CA ALA A 133 11.68 1.40 3.18
C ALA A 133 12.52 1.79 4.42
N GLN A 134 12.05 1.43 5.62
CA GLN A 134 12.79 1.66 6.86
C GLN A 134 14.00 0.74 7.05
N ARG A 135 13.92 -0.52 6.63
CA ARG A 135 14.89 -1.55 7.00
C ARG A 135 15.93 -1.86 5.92
N ALA A 136 15.57 -1.75 4.65
CA ALA A 136 16.43 -2.11 3.54
C ALA A 136 17.77 -1.34 3.52
N PRO A 137 17.83 -0.05 3.91
CA PRO A 137 19.11 0.66 3.97
C PRO A 137 20.12 0.01 4.92
N SER A 138 19.67 -0.41 6.12
CA SER A 138 20.56 -1.00 7.13
C SER A 138 20.81 -2.50 6.94
N VAL A 139 19.83 -3.24 6.41
CA VAL A 139 19.92 -4.71 6.29
C VAL A 139 20.53 -5.16 4.97
N ALA A 140 20.27 -4.43 3.88
CA ALA A 140 20.63 -4.84 2.52
C ALA A 140 21.42 -3.78 1.75
N ASN A 141 21.67 -2.60 2.34
CA ASN A 141 22.27 -1.45 1.65
C ASN A 141 21.49 -1.05 0.39
N ILE A 142 20.16 -1.16 0.46
CA ILE A 142 19.24 -0.76 -0.60
C ILE A 142 18.52 0.50 -0.14
N THR A 143 18.63 1.57 -0.93
CA THR A 143 17.85 2.79 -0.75
C THR A 143 16.84 2.87 -1.87
N PHE A 144 15.57 3.04 -1.53
CA PHE A 144 14.52 3.23 -2.53
C PHE A 144 14.50 4.69 -2.98
N ARG A 145 14.17 4.89 -4.26
CA ARG A 145 13.88 6.21 -4.81
C ARG A 145 12.62 6.82 -4.21
N GLY A 146 11.66 5.98 -3.85
CA GLY A 146 10.38 6.38 -3.27
C GLY A 146 9.57 5.19 -2.78
N GLN A 147 8.54 5.48 -1.99
CA GLN A 147 7.58 4.50 -1.51
C GLN A 147 6.15 4.90 -1.87
N ILE A 148 5.36 3.97 -2.43
CA ILE A 148 3.95 4.16 -2.77
C ILE A 148 3.09 3.31 -1.84
N LEU A 149 2.39 3.96 -0.90
CA LEU A 149 1.65 3.28 0.16
C LEU A 149 0.15 3.50 -0.05
N ARG A 150 -0.56 2.46 -0.47
CA ARG A 150 -2.00 2.56 -0.74
C ARG A 150 -2.81 2.00 0.41
N VAL A 151 -3.73 2.80 0.96
CA VAL A 151 -4.53 2.51 2.16
C VAL A 151 -3.74 1.73 3.23
N PRO A 152 -2.53 2.18 3.61
CA PRO A 152 -1.61 1.34 4.35
C PRO A 152 -2.07 1.17 5.80
N LEU A 153 -1.95 -0.04 6.34
CA LEU A 153 -1.92 -0.23 7.79
C LEU A 153 -0.50 0.07 8.26
N VAL A 154 -0.30 1.04 9.16
CA VAL A 154 1.04 1.41 9.65
C VAL A 154 1.20 1.31 11.16
N VAL A 155 0.12 0.94 11.86
CA VAL A 155 0.14 0.70 13.30
C VAL A 155 -0.92 -0.34 13.70
N HIS A 156 -0.57 -1.17 14.67
CA HIS A 156 -1.51 -2.10 15.30
C HIS A 156 -2.58 -1.35 16.09
N THR A 157 -3.84 -1.79 16.04
CA THR A 157 -4.97 -1.12 16.72
C THR A 157 -4.85 -1.05 18.24
N ASP A 158 -4.02 -1.92 18.84
CA ASP A 158 -3.70 -1.94 20.28
C ASP A 158 -2.51 -1.04 20.67
N ALA A 159 -1.88 -0.37 19.71
CA ALA A 159 -0.66 0.44 19.89
C ALA A 159 -0.79 1.85 19.27
N LEU A 160 -2.01 2.37 19.12
CA LEU A 160 -2.27 3.67 18.51
C LEU A 160 -1.66 4.81 19.35
N PRO A 161 -0.71 5.60 18.81
CA PRO A 161 -0.14 6.75 19.51
C PRO A 161 -1.18 7.84 19.73
N ARG A 162 -1.18 8.45 20.91
CA ARG A 162 -2.20 9.44 21.31
C ARG A 162 -2.04 10.80 20.63
N GLU A 163 -0.87 11.05 20.07
CA GLU A 163 -0.56 12.29 19.34
C GLU A 163 -1.20 12.36 17.96
N PHE A 164 -1.68 11.23 17.41
CA PHE A 164 -2.39 11.19 16.13
C PHE A 164 -3.87 10.93 16.34
N ASP A 165 -4.67 11.42 15.40
CA ASP A 165 -6.09 11.15 15.32
C ASP A 165 -6.34 9.92 14.45
N PHE A 166 -7.03 8.92 15.01
CA PHE A 166 -7.43 7.65 14.40
C PHE A 166 -8.96 7.48 14.40
N SER A 167 -9.71 8.58 14.36
CA SER A 167 -11.18 8.58 14.36
C SER A 167 -11.76 7.74 13.21
N SER A 168 -11.04 7.55 12.10
CA SER A 168 -11.47 6.71 10.97
C SER A 168 -11.83 5.28 11.38
N TYR A 169 -11.19 4.69 12.38
CA TYR A 169 -11.58 3.35 12.87
C TYR A 169 -13.00 3.31 13.46
N THR A 170 -13.46 4.44 14.00
CA THR A 170 -14.83 4.57 14.56
C THR A 170 -15.80 5.07 13.50
N GLU A 171 -15.43 6.11 12.74
CA GLU A 171 -16.26 6.68 11.67
C GLU A 171 -16.60 5.63 10.59
N ASN A 172 -15.60 4.82 10.21
CA ASN A 172 -15.70 3.82 9.17
C ASN A 172 -15.83 2.39 9.74
N ALA A 173 -16.31 2.25 10.98
CA ALA A 173 -16.38 0.95 11.66
C ALA A 173 -17.17 -0.11 10.86
N THR A 174 -18.15 0.32 10.08
CA THR A 174 -19.00 -0.53 9.23
C THR A 174 -18.71 -0.34 7.73
N ALA A 175 -17.50 0.10 7.37
CA ALA A 175 -17.13 0.34 5.97
C ALA A 175 -17.42 -0.89 5.09
N PRO A 176 -17.85 -0.64 3.83
CA PRO A 176 -18.07 -1.71 2.87
C PRO A 176 -16.74 -2.43 2.61
N ILE A 177 -16.80 -3.76 2.43
CA ILE A 177 -15.64 -4.66 2.25
C ILE A 177 -14.74 -4.79 3.50
N LEU A 178 -14.18 -3.70 4.01
CA LEU A 178 -13.21 -3.71 5.12
C LEU A 178 -13.77 -2.99 6.37
N PRO A 179 -14.68 -3.61 7.13
CA PRO A 179 -15.09 -3.06 8.43
C PRO A 179 -13.92 -3.10 9.43
N ALA A 180 -13.94 -2.28 10.47
CA ALA A 180 -12.88 -2.24 11.49
C ALA A 180 -12.66 -3.62 12.18
N ALA A 181 -13.72 -4.43 12.29
CA ALA A 181 -13.63 -5.80 12.78
C ALA A 181 -12.76 -6.69 11.87
N ALA A 182 -12.76 -6.46 10.56
CA ALA A 182 -11.90 -7.18 9.63
C ALA A 182 -10.42 -6.81 9.81
N VAL A 183 -10.12 -5.54 10.09
CA VAL A 183 -8.75 -5.10 10.43
C VAL A 183 -8.24 -5.83 11.69
N THR A 184 -9.04 -5.81 12.75
CA THR A 184 -8.72 -6.52 14.02
C THR A 184 -8.51 -8.02 13.78
N GLN A 185 -9.36 -8.63 12.96
CA GLN A 185 -9.26 -10.04 12.61
C GLN A 185 -7.96 -10.35 11.83
N CYS A 186 -7.59 -9.54 10.84
CA CYS A 186 -6.35 -9.71 10.08
C CYS A 186 -5.11 -9.62 10.97
N LEU A 187 -5.07 -8.63 11.87
CA LEU A 187 -4.01 -8.52 12.88
C LEU A 187 -3.98 -9.76 13.79
N GLY A 188 -5.15 -10.25 14.22
CA GLY A 188 -5.26 -11.48 15.02
C GLY A 188 -4.75 -12.74 14.32
N TYR A 189 -4.97 -12.87 13.01
CA TYR A 189 -4.43 -13.99 12.21
C TYR A 189 -2.92 -13.91 12.02
N TYR A 190 -2.41 -12.71 11.81
CA TYR A 190 -0.97 -12.49 11.70
C TYR A 190 -0.26 -12.66 13.04
N GLY A 191 -0.94 -12.36 14.15
CA GLY A 191 -0.48 -12.53 15.52
C GLY A 191 0.78 -11.75 15.91
N PRO A 192 1.00 -10.50 15.45
CA PRO A 192 2.21 -9.76 15.78
C PRO A 192 2.14 -9.12 17.18
N PRO A 193 3.28 -8.86 17.85
CA PRO A 193 3.30 -7.95 18.98
C PRO A 193 2.89 -6.53 18.52
N PRO A 194 1.93 -5.85 19.18
CA PRO A 194 1.43 -4.55 18.72
C PRO A 194 2.50 -3.47 18.52
N GLU A 195 3.51 -3.46 19.37
CA GLU A 195 4.60 -2.47 19.38
C GLU A 195 5.77 -2.85 18.46
N ASP A 196 5.71 -4.01 17.78
CA ASP A 196 6.78 -4.41 16.87
C ASP A 196 6.76 -3.54 15.62
N ILE A 197 7.83 -2.76 15.41
CA ILE A 197 7.96 -1.84 14.26
C ILE A 197 7.91 -2.54 12.89
N ARG A 198 8.02 -3.87 12.84
CA ARG A 198 7.82 -4.67 11.62
C ARG A 198 6.35 -4.82 11.23
N ILE A 199 5.43 -4.39 12.09
CA ILE A 199 4.01 -4.29 11.83
C ILE A 199 3.47 -2.89 12.12
N SER A 200 4.08 -2.20 13.06
CA SER A 200 3.76 -0.82 13.40
C SER A 200 4.89 0.13 13.01
N PRO A 201 5.22 0.29 11.71
CA PRO A 201 6.30 1.16 11.27
C PRO A 201 6.11 2.63 11.67
N LEU A 202 4.87 3.05 11.99
CA LEU A 202 4.59 4.37 12.58
C LEU A 202 5.33 4.61 13.91
N LEU A 203 5.61 3.54 14.65
CA LEU A 203 6.25 3.58 15.98
C LEU A 203 7.79 3.58 15.90
N ALA A 204 8.36 3.59 14.70
CA ALA A 204 9.80 3.73 14.53
C ALA A 204 10.30 5.02 15.20
N LYS A 205 11.48 4.95 15.84
CA LYS A 205 12.05 6.10 16.55
C LYS A 205 12.76 7.09 15.63
N ASP A 206 13.12 6.64 14.43
CA ASP A 206 13.92 7.39 13.48
C ASP A 206 13.37 7.18 12.08
N PHE A 207 13.05 8.30 11.43
CA PHE A 207 12.56 8.39 10.05
C PHE A 207 13.56 9.14 9.16
N SER A 208 14.75 9.47 9.70
CA SER A 208 15.77 10.20 8.95
C SER A 208 16.29 9.38 7.77
N GLY A 209 16.47 10.06 6.64
CA GLY A 209 17.02 9.44 5.42
C GLY A 209 16.08 8.42 4.75
N LEU A 210 14.82 8.31 5.15
CA LEU A 210 13.84 7.49 4.43
C LEU A 210 13.51 8.08 3.06
N SER A 211 13.06 7.21 2.16
CA SER A 211 12.68 7.61 0.81
C SER A 211 11.38 8.45 0.81
N PRO A 212 11.24 9.41 -0.13
CA PRO A 212 10.00 10.14 -0.34
C PRO A 212 8.79 9.21 -0.48
N ALA A 213 7.63 9.66 -0.01
CA ALA A 213 6.44 8.82 0.06
C ALA A 213 5.22 9.42 -0.64
N TYR A 214 4.56 8.62 -1.46
CA TYR A 214 3.22 8.90 -1.97
C TYR A 214 2.23 7.99 -1.25
N ILE A 215 1.33 8.57 -0.47
CA ILE A 215 0.35 7.85 0.33
C ILE A 215 -1.04 8.06 -0.27
N GLN A 216 -1.67 6.99 -0.72
CA GLN A 216 -3.07 7.02 -1.14
C GLN A 216 -3.96 6.58 0.01
N VAL A 217 -5.02 7.33 0.29
CA VAL A 217 -6.04 7.02 1.31
C VAL A 217 -7.40 6.90 0.64
N ALA A 218 -8.30 6.11 1.23
CA ALA A 218 -9.71 6.11 0.89
C ALA A 218 -10.48 6.68 2.07
N GLY A 219 -11.42 7.59 1.83
CA GLY A 219 -12.02 8.33 2.93
C GLY A 219 -13.02 7.51 3.77
N ALA A 220 -13.72 6.55 3.15
CA ALA A 220 -14.57 5.55 3.81
C ALA A 220 -13.81 4.25 4.14
N ASP A 221 -12.57 4.37 4.64
CA ASP A 221 -11.70 3.25 5.04
C ASP A 221 -11.27 3.44 6.51
N PRO A 222 -11.35 2.40 7.38
CA PRO A 222 -10.78 2.46 8.73
C PRO A 222 -9.31 2.86 8.77
N LEU A 223 -8.52 2.50 7.75
CA LEU A 223 -7.09 2.80 7.63
C LEU A 223 -6.78 4.19 7.07
N ARG A 224 -7.79 5.03 6.82
CA ARG A 224 -7.60 6.40 6.32
C ARG A 224 -6.58 7.17 7.17
N ASP A 225 -6.76 7.12 8.48
CA ASP A 225 -5.95 7.92 9.39
C ASP A 225 -4.56 7.33 9.65
N ASP A 226 -4.34 6.03 9.40
CA ASP A 226 -2.99 5.44 9.32
C ASP A 226 -2.16 6.18 8.27
N GLY A 227 -2.73 6.38 7.08
CA GLY A 227 -2.06 7.11 6.00
C GLY A 227 -1.72 8.56 6.37
N PHE A 228 -2.63 9.24 7.07
CA PHE A 228 -2.38 10.59 7.58
C PHE A 228 -1.27 10.63 8.63
N ALA A 229 -1.34 9.76 9.64
CA ALA A 229 -0.35 9.69 10.72
C ALA A 229 1.06 9.39 10.19
N TYR A 230 1.18 8.45 9.24
CA TYR A 230 2.47 8.10 8.65
C TYR A 230 3.05 9.25 7.80
N THR A 231 2.19 9.94 7.04
CA THR A 231 2.58 11.12 6.27
C THR A 231 3.08 12.24 7.18
N GLU A 232 2.40 12.47 8.31
CA GLU A 232 2.81 13.46 9.30
C GLU A 232 4.19 13.13 9.88
N ARG A 233 4.42 11.88 10.32
CA ARG A 233 5.74 11.43 10.80
C ARG A 233 6.87 11.64 9.79
N LEU A 234 6.63 11.29 8.53
CA LEU A 234 7.62 11.49 7.47
C LEU A 234 7.92 12.98 7.26
N ARG A 235 6.89 13.83 7.23
CA ARG A 235 7.05 15.29 7.08
C ARG A 235 7.77 15.92 8.27
N GLU A 236 7.50 15.48 9.50
CA GLU A 236 8.22 15.90 10.70
C GLU A 236 9.72 15.58 10.61
N ALA A 237 10.07 14.44 10.02
CA ALA A 237 11.45 14.03 9.76
C ALA A 237 12.08 14.70 8.52
N GLY A 238 11.37 15.61 7.85
CA GLY A 238 11.86 16.32 6.67
C GLY A 238 11.79 15.52 5.38
N ILE A 239 11.05 14.40 5.35
CA ILE A 239 10.92 13.53 4.17
C ILE A 239 9.79 14.04 3.27
N PRO A 240 10.05 14.33 1.98
CA PRO A 240 9.01 14.75 1.04
C PRO A 240 7.90 13.70 0.96
N SER A 241 6.69 14.08 1.36
CA SER A 241 5.57 13.14 1.43
C SER A 241 4.27 13.78 0.96
N ALA A 242 3.57 13.11 0.04
CA ALA A 242 2.27 13.50 -0.47
C ALA A 242 1.19 12.54 0.05
N VAL A 243 0.01 13.07 0.38
CA VAL A 243 -1.18 12.27 0.67
C VAL A 243 -2.30 12.66 -0.29
N LYS A 244 -2.95 11.65 -0.87
CA LYS A 244 -3.91 11.78 -1.96
C LYS A 244 -5.08 10.82 -1.77
N SER A 245 -6.28 11.21 -2.18
CA SER A 245 -7.47 10.35 -2.11
C SER A 245 -7.70 9.55 -3.40
N ASP A 246 -7.16 10.05 -4.50
CA ASP A 246 -7.21 9.49 -5.84
C ASP A 246 -6.13 8.44 -6.08
N GLU A 247 -6.50 7.41 -6.85
CA GLU A 247 -5.62 6.30 -7.23
C GLU A 247 -5.07 6.56 -8.65
N ASP A 248 -3.84 7.05 -8.73
CA ASP A 248 -3.05 7.00 -9.98
C ASP A 248 -1.59 6.65 -9.67
N LEU A 249 -1.21 5.41 -10.01
CA LEU A 249 0.16 4.93 -9.81
C LEU A 249 1.16 5.63 -10.74
N THR A 250 0.73 5.98 -11.96
CA THR A 250 1.56 6.68 -12.94
C THR A 250 1.94 8.05 -12.41
N ASP A 251 0.97 8.78 -11.84
CA ASP A 251 1.21 10.08 -11.23
C ASP A 251 2.07 9.98 -9.97
N ALA A 252 1.83 8.95 -9.14
CA ALA A 252 2.67 8.67 -7.97
C ALA A 252 4.14 8.43 -8.36
N ILE A 253 4.39 7.64 -9.41
CA ILE A 253 5.75 7.36 -9.89
C ILE A 253 6.40 8.62 -10.47
N LYS A 254 5.69 9.37 -11.33
CA LYS A 254 6.19 10.64 -11.88
C LYS A 254 6.59 11.60 -10.76
N TRP A 255 5.71 11.79 -9.79
CA TRP A 255 5.98 12.64 -8.62
C TRP A 255 7.25 12.21 -7.88
N LEU A 256 7.42 10.90 -7.61
CA LEU A 256 8.62 10.37 -6.95
C LEU A 256 9.89 10.55 -7.79
N LEU A 257 9.80 10.47 -9.12
CA LEU A 257 10.92 10.63 -10.02
C LEU A 257 11.38 12.08 -10.15
N GLU A 258 10.47 13.04 -9.99
CA GLU A 258 10.73 14.49 -10.12
C GLU A 258 11.35 15.15 -8.86
N ILE A 259 11.22 14.54 -7.67
CA ILE A 259 11.78 15.10 -6.42
C ILE A 259 13.31 15.14 -6.48
N GLU A 260 13.93 16.32 -6.46
CA GLU A 260 15.40 16.42 -6.46
C GLU A 260 16.02 15.61 -5.30
N SER A 261 17.05 14.81 -5.63
CA SER A 261 17.78 13.94 -4.69
C SER A 261 18.87 14.68 -3.94
#